data_AF-A0A2N6PPU2-F1
#
_entry.id   AF-A0A2N6PPU2-F1
#
_cell.length_a   1.000
_cell.length_b   1.000
_cell.length_c   1.000
_cell.angle_alpha   90.00
_cell.angle_beta   90.00
_cell.angle_gamma   90.00
#
_symmetry.space_group_name_H-M   'P 1'
#
loop_
_entity.id
_entity.type
_entity.pdbx_description
1 polymer ?
#
loop_
_entity_poly.entity_id
_entity_poly.type
_entity_poly.pdbx_seq_one_letter_code
_entity_poly.pdbx_strand_id
1 'polypeptide(L)' 'MAERFWENLSIILAERNISWIELTRKMFAGEFHYPSELNRLYQKIRHYKMEQRMP' A
#
# COMPACT_ATOMS: atom_id res chain seq x y z
N MET A 1 -1.68 -11.97 13.33
CA MET A 1 -0.62 -12.11 12.28
C MET A 1 -0.63 -10.91 11.34
N ALA A 2 -1.78 -10.59 10.73
CA ALA A 2 -1.91 -9.50 9.77
C ALA A 2 -1.83 -8.08 10.39
N GLU A 3 -2.29 -7.90 11.62
CA GLU A 3 -2.14 -6.63 12.35
C GLU A 3 -0.68 -6.20 12.49
N ARG A 4 0.18 -7.10 12.99
CA ARG A 4 1.64 -6.87 13.08
C ARG A 4 2.30 -6.59 11.74
N PHE A 5 1.80 -7.18 10.65
CA PHE A 5 2.30 -6.89 9.31
C PHE A 5 2.06 -5.44 8.91
N TRP A 6 0.83 -4.95 9.08
CA TRP A 6 0.47 -3.58 8.74
C TRP A 6 1.15 -2.54 9.63
N GLU A 7 1.37 -2.88 10.90
CA GLU A 7 2.10 -2.05 11.86
C GLU A 7 3.58 -1.94 11.49
N ASN A 8 4.25 -3.08 11.25
CA ASN A 8 5.64 -3.11 10.79
C ASN A 8 5.82 -2.36 9.46
N LEU A 9 4.88 -2.54 8.51
CA LEU A 9 4.92 -1.83 7.23
C LEU A 9 4.75 -0.32 7.41
N SER A 10 3.88 0.11 8.35
CA SER A 10 3.71 1.53 8.67
C SER A 10 4.99 2.14 9.24
N ILE A 11 5.71 1.41 10.10
CA ILE A 11 7.00 1.83 10.66
C ILE A 11 8.05 2.00 9.55
N ILE A 12 8.21 0.98 8.69
CA ILE A 12 9.18 1.03 7.58
C ILE A 12 8.90 2.19 6.62
N LEU A 13 7.61 2.45 6.33
CA LEU A 13 7.22 3.58 5.48
C LEU A 13 7.55 4.93 6.13
N ALA A 14 7.31 5.06 7.43
CA ALA A 14 7.65 6.26 8.19
C ALA A 14 9.16 6.50 8.22
N GLU A 15 9.96 5.47 8.50
CA GLU A 15 11.44 5.56 8.51
C GLU A 15 12.01 6.00 7.16
N ARG A 16 11.40 5.54 6.06
CA ARG A 16 11.84 5.89 4.71
C ARG A 16 11.21 7.17 4.16
N ASN A 17 10.35 7.82 4.93
CA ASN A 17 9.55 8.96 4.51
C ASN A 17 8.79 8.71 3.20
N ILE A 18 8.20 7.51 3.06
CA ILE A 18 7.44 7.08 1.89
C ILE A 18 5.95 7.04 2.25
N SER A 19 5.12 7.67 1.43
CA SER A 19 3.67 7.58 1.58
C SER A 19 3.10 6.25 1.06
N TRP A 20 1.91 5.87 1.52
CA TRP A 20 1.22 4.66 1.04
C TRP A 20 0.94 4.67 -0.47
N ILE A 21 0.68 5.84 -1.05
CA ILE A 21 0.48 5.98 -2.49
C ILE A 21 1.78 5.78 -3.26
N GLU A 22 2.92 6.25 -2.73
CA GLU A 22 4.24 6.00 -3.32
C GLU A 22 4.66 4.55 -3.19
N LEU A 23 4.35 3.89 -2.07
CA LEU A 23 4.53 2.44 -1.93
C LEU A 23 3.74 1.71 -3.03
N THR A 24 2.45 2.04 -3.18
CA THR A 24 1.59 1.44 -4.21
C THR A 24 2.19 1.67 -5.60
N ARG A 25 2.64 2.89 -5.90
CA ARG A 25 3.26 3.23 -7.18
C ARG A 25 4.53 2.42 -7.44
N LYS A 26 5.37 2.20 -6.42
CA LYS A 26 6.61 1.41 -6.51
C LYS A 26 6.32 -0.09 -6.66
N MET A 27 5.34 -0.62 -5.94
CA MET A 27 4.98 -2.04 -6.00
C MET A 27 4.41 -2.43 -7.36
N PHE A 28 3.59 -1.55 -7.95
CA PHE A 28 2.89 -1.79 -9.22
C PHE A 28 3.53 -1.02 -10.38
N ALA A 29 4.81 -0.66 -10.27
CA ALA A 29 5.50 0.10 -11.30
C ALA A 29 5.50 -0.68 -12.63
N GLY A 30 4.89 -0.11 -13.67
CA GLY A 30 4.74 -0.77 -14.97
C GLY A 30 3.48 -1.65 -15.12
N GLU A 31 2.70 -1.84 -14.06
CA GLU A 31 1.43 -2.60 -14.10
C GLU A 31 0.19 -1.73 -14.35
N PHE A 32 0.35 -0.41 -14.36
CA PHE A 32 -0.74 0.53 -14.64
C PHE A 32 -0.31 1.55 -15.70
N HIS A 33 -1.26 1.97 -16.54
CA HIS A 33 -1.05 2.98 -17.58
C HIS A 33 -1.72 4.31 -17.19
N TYR A 34 -2.82 4.25 -16.46
CA TYR A 34 -3.61 5.42 -16.08
C TYR A 34 -3.57 5.70 -14.58
N PRO A 35 -3.63 6.98 -14.15
CA PRO A 35 -3.69 7.35 -12.73
C PRO A 35 -4.88 6.74 -11.97
N SER A 36 -6.00 6.49 -12.65
CA SER A 36 -7.20 5.87 -12.07
C SER A 36 -6.97 4.41 -11.67
N GLU A 37 -6.15 3.66 -12.42
CA GLU A 37 -5.76 2.29 -12.10
C GLU A 37 -4.90 2.25 -10.83
N LEU A 38 -3.94 3.17 -10.72
CA LEU A 38 -3.16 3.35 -9.50
C LEU A 38 -4.05 3.69 -8.30
N ASN A 39 -5.04 4.57 -8.47
CA ASN A 39 -5.99 4.90 -7.41
C ASN A 39 -6.81 3.67 -6.98
N ARG A 40 -7.25 2.83 -7.93
CA ARG A 40 -7.96 1.58 -7.61
C ARG A 40 -7.09 0.61 -6.83
N LEU A 41 -5.82 0.45 -7.21
CA LEU A 41 -4.84 -0.38 -6.50
C LEU A 41 -4.60 0.15 -5.08
N TYR A 42 -4.44 1.46 -4.95
CA TYR A 42 -4.28 2.12 -3.66
C TYR A 42 -5.48 1.89 -2.74
N GLN A 43 -6.71 2.05 -3.25
CA GLN A 43 -7.93 1.79 -2.48
C GLN A 43 -8.05 0.33 -2.06
N LYS A 44 -7.61 -0.61 -2.91
CA LYS A 44 -7.58 -2.05 -2.59
C LYS A 44 -6.63 -2.34 -1.42
N ILE A 45 -5.41 -1.79 -1.44
CA ILE A 45 -4.45 -1.93 -0.33
C ILE A 45 -4.99 -1.28 0.94
N ARG A 46 -5.58 -0.09 0.83
CA ARG A 46 -6.20 0.60 1.96
C ARG A 46 -7.31 -0.23 2.59
N HIS A 47 -8.13 -0.90 1.78
CA HIS A 47 -9.17 -1.79 2.25
C HIS A 47 -8.60 -3.00 3.02
N TYR A 48 -7.59 -3.69 2.48
CA TYR A 48 -6.93 -4.79 3.20
C TYR A 48 -6.31 -4.35 4.53
N LYS A 49 -5.72 -3.16 4.57
CA LYS A 49 -5.20 -2.57 5.81
C LYS A 49 -6.32 -2.32 6.83
N MET A 50 -7.43 -1.75 6.41
CA MET A 50 -8.59 -1.48 7.28
C MET A 50 -9.21 -2.77 7.83
N GLU A 51 -9.34 -3.81 7.01
CA GLU A 51 -9.84 -5.12 7.43
C GLU A 51 -8.80 -5.96 8.19
N GLN A 52 -7.57 -5.43 8.38
CA GLN A 52 -6.42 -6.16 8.89
C GLN A 52 -6.23 -7.53 8.20
N ARG A 53 -6.45 -7.59 6.89
CA ARG A 53 -6.22 -8.78 6.08
C ARG A 53 -4.84 -8.70 5.45
N MET A 54 -4.18 -9.83 5.32
CA MET A 54 -2.95 -9.88 4.52
C MET A 54 -3.32 -9.69 3.04
N PRO A 55 -2.57 -8.86 2.29
CA PRO A 55 -2.78 -8.66 0.85
C PRO A 55 -2.65 -9.93 0.02
#